data_AF-A0A1B8TQW5-F1
#
_entry.id   AF-A0A1B8TQW5-F1
#
_cell.length_a   1.000
_cell.length_b   1.000
_cell.length_c   1.000
_cell.angle_alpha   90.00
_cell.angle_beta   90.00
_cell.angle_gamma   90.00
#
_symmetry.space_group_name_H-M   'P 1'
#
loop_
_entity.id
_entity.type
_entity.pdbx_description
1 polymer ?
#
loop_
_entity_poly.entity_id
_entity_poly.type
_entity_poly.pdbx_seq_one_letter_code
_entity_poly.pdbx_strand_id
1 'polypeptide(L)'
;MIVGLSKSIDKYEALADESKADITNVLKKNTDSKYKKEEPPTQEKIDSIIKELDEDLNKSFIPIPASAKKRIIEEVKKEAKDTTNFKENKNNLTFNFDGKNRIDKFAKYAKKYPDTKIDVALDSLGYEKNFTNRFLFTKARSLYSISKNEESRDQFLSQVLSYGSIALFIFLPFFTLFLRLFYIRRKYTYVDHLIFVFHVQTVFFMLFTIFLLLKLCTLKPEIWVFIVLFLLYLIIAMKKFYQQGYFKTIMKFLLLNISYMIVSGIGVSFLFVISFLLF
;
A
#
# COMPACT_ATOMS: atom_id res chain seq x y z
N MET A 1 -16.18 12.24 11.12
CA MET A 1 -15.05 12.85 10.36
C MET A 1 -14.23 13.79 11.25
N ILE A 2 -14.86 14.72 11.99
CA ILE A 2 -14.18 15.62 12.96
C ILE A 2 -13.54 14.86 14.13
N VAL A 3 -14.18 13.80 14.63
CA VAL A 3 -13.71 12.98 15.77
C VAL A 3 -12.44 12.17 15.45
N GLY A 4 -12.21 11.82 14.19
CA GLY A 4 -10.99 11.10 13.77
C GLY A 4 -9.77 12.01 13.67
N LEU A 5 -9.97 13.24 13.19
CA LEU A 5 -8.94 14.27 13.19
C LEU A 5 -8.59 14.72 14.61
N SER A 6 -9.58 14.93 15.50
CA SER A 6 -9.31 15.34 16.89
C SER A 6 -8.50 14.27 17.64
N LYS A 7 -8.88 12.99 17.52
CA LYS A 7 -8.13 11.89 18.14
C LYS A 7 -6.70 11.75 17.60
N SER A 8 -6.48 12.14 16.35
CA SER A 8 -5.12 12.20 15.80
C SER A 8 -4.34 13.36 16.41
N ILE A 9 -4.92 14.56 16.51
CA ILE A 9 -4.31 15.76 17.11
C ILE A 9 -3.91 15.50 18.56
N ASP A 10 -4.81 14.91 19.37
CA ASP A 10 -4.55 14.59 20.78
C ASP A 10 -3.39 13.59 20.93
N LYS A 11 -3.32 12.58 20.04
CA LYS A 11 -2.20 11.63 19.97
C LYS A 11 -0.89 12.32 19.56
N TYR A 12 -0.95 13.33 18.69
CA TYR A 12 0.22 14.10 18.24
C TYR A 12 0.73 15.09 19.28
N GLU A 13 -0.16 15.66 20.11
CA GLU A 13 0.19 16.59 21.18
C GLU A 13 0.87 15.87 22.34
N ALA A 14 0.38 14.67 22.71
CA ALA A 14 1.02 13.79 23.69
C ALA A 14 2.46 13.38 23.28
N LEU A 15 2.71 13.12 21.99
CA LEU A 15 4.04 12.81 21.47
C LEU A 15 5.00 14.01 21.50
N ALA A 16 4.48 15.24 21.44
CA ALA A 16 5.28 16.46 21.51
C ALA A 16 5.74 16.78 22.94
N ASP A 17 4.96 16.42 23.96
CA ASP A 17 5.33 16.63 25.36
C ASP A 17 6.29 15.55 25.89
N GLU A 18 6.15 14.29 25.46
CA GLU A 18 7.17 13.25 25.72
C GLU A 18 8.53 13.55 25.07
N SER A 19 8.54 14.30 23.97
CA SER A 19 9.75 14.74 23.26
C SER A 19 10.53 15.78 24.07
N LYS A 20 9.85 16.77 24.65
CA LYS A 20 10.48 17.82 25.50
C LYS A 20 11.15 17.25 26.75
N ALA A 21 10.55 16.23 27.38
CA ALA A 21 11.09 15.59 28.58
C ALA A 21 12.36 14.76 28.33
N ASP A 22 12.53 14.22 27.12
CA ASP A 22 13.74 13.47 26.76
C ASP A 22 14.86 14.37 26.21
N ILE A 23 14.53 15.48 25.54
CA ILE A 23 15.52 16.44 25.05
C ILE A 23 16.32 17.03 26.22
N THR A 24 15.69 17.30 27.37
CA THR A 24 16.36 17.74 28.60
C THR A 24 17.26 16.68 29.22
N ASN A 25 16.95 15.38 29.03
CA ASN A 25 17.80 14.27 29.49
C ASN A 25 18.97 14.00 28.54
N VAL A 26 18.78 14.15 27.23
CA VAL A 26 19.83 13.99 26.21
C VAL A 26 20.82 15.16 26.22
N LEU A 27 20.36 16.40 26.46
CA LEU A 27 21.24 17.56 26.63
C LEU A 27 22.17 17.44 27.84
N LYS A 28 21.75 16.74 28.91
CA LYS A 28 22.62 16.45 30.06
C LYS A 28 23.67 15.36 29.78
N LYS A 29 23.46 14.52 28.76
CA LYS A 29 24.34 13.38 28.42
C LYS A 29 25.38 13.70 27.34
N ASN A 30 25.14 14.74 26.53
CA ASN A 30 25.97 15.09 25.36
C ASN A 30 27.12 16.09 25.63
N THR A 31 27.40 16.44 26.88
CA THR A 31 28.56 17.28 27.21
C THR A 31 29.90 16.54 27.06
N ASP A 32 29.89 15.21 26.94
CA ASP A 32 31.09 14.36 26.89
C ASP A 32 31.08 13.38 25.70
N SER A 33 31.30 13.84 24.47
CA SER A 33 31.97 13.02 23.41
C SER A 33 32.09 13.76 22.06
N LYS A 34 33.33 13.95 21.61
CA LYS A 34 33.71 14.50 20.30
C LYS A 34 33.38 13.53 19.15
N TYR A 35 32.76 14.05 18.09
CA TYR A 35 32.52 13.35 16.82
C TYR A 35 33.82 13.07 16.04
N LYS A 36 33.99 11.83 15.56
CA LYS A 36 35.03 11.40 14.61
C LYS A 36 34.36 11.15 13.25
N LYS A 37 34.83 11.82 12.19
CA LYS A 37 34.40 11.59 10.79
C LYS A 37 35.02 10.29 10.28
N GLU A 38 34.23 9.44 9.61
CA GLU A 38 34.72 8.25 8.90
C GLU A 38 35.23 8.64 7.49
N GLU A 39 36.46 8.23 7.18
CA GLU A 39 37.18 8.46 5.92
C GLU A 39 36.83 7.42 4.84
N PRO A 40 36.98 7.75 3.53
CA PRO A 40 36.71 6.82 2.43
C PRO A 40 37.66 5.60 2.45
N PRO A 41 37.24 4.44 1.91
CA PRO A 41 38.02 3.21 1.99
C PRO A 41 39.29 3.29 1.14
N THR A 42 40.43 3.01 1.77
CA THR A 42 41.78 3.01 1.17
C THR A 42 41.93 1.90 0.12
N GLN A 43 42.75 2.17 -0.90
CA GLN A 43 43.06 1.29 -2.06
C GLN A 43 43.33 -0.19 -1.69
N GLU A 44 43.92 -0.43 -0.52
CA GLU A 44 44.25 -1.76 0.01
C GLU A 44 43.03 -2.67 0.21
N LYS A 45 41.86 -2.12 0.58
CA LYS A 45 40.61 -2.91 0.72
C LYS A 45 40.07 -3.37 -0.64
N ILE A 46 40.27 -2.56 -1.67
CA ILE A 46 39.84 -2.89 -3.05
C ILE A 46 40.73 -4.00 -3.61
N ASP A 47 42.04 -3.91 -3.35
CA ASP A 47 42.99 -4.92 -3.81
C ASP A 47 42.79 -6.27 -3.09
N SER A 48 42.34 -6.27 -1.83
CA SER A 48 41.93 -7.50 -1.12
C SER A 48 40.72 -8.18 -1.76
N ILE A 49 39.70 -7.41 -2.18
CA ILE A 49 38.48 -7.93 -2.80
C ILE A 49 38.77 -8.52 -4.20
N ILE A 50 39.67 -7.89 -4.96
CA ILE A 50 40.09 -8.40 -6.27
C ILE A 50 40.84 -9.73 -6.13
N LYS A 51 41.65 -9.87 -5.07
CA LYS A 51 42.41 -11.09 -4.82
C LYS A 51 41.52 -12.27 -4.40
N GLU A 52 40.51 -12.01 -3.58
CA GLU A 52 39.52 -13.01 -3.16
C GLU A 52 38.65 -13.47 -4.36
N LEU A 53 38.24 -12.53 -5.21
CA LEU A 53 37.46 -12.82 -6.41
C LEU A 53 38.25 -13.64 -7.45
N ASP A 54 39.55 -13.39 -7.61
CA ASP A 54 40.42 -14.18 -8.50
C ASP A 54 40.61 -15.61 -8.00
N GLU A 55 40.72 -15.80 -6.67
CA GLU A 55 40.74 -17.15 -6.08
C GLU A 55 39.43 -17.92 -6.32
N ASP A 56 38.28 -17.27 -6.15
CA ASP A 56 36.96 -17.91 -6.36
C ASP A 56 36.69 -18.22 -7.84
N LEU A 57 37.12 -17.36 -8.76
CA LEU A 57 37.05 -17.59 -10.20
C LEU A 57 37.96 -18.73 -10.68
N ASN A 58 39.01 -19.05 -9.93
CA ASN A 58 39.91 -20.17 -10.20
C ASN A 58 39.44 -21.49 -9.57
N LYS A 59 38.60 -21.43 -8.52
CA LYS A 59 37.96 -22.61 -7.89
C LYS A 59 36.65 -23.03 -8.56
N SER A 60 36.10 -22.23 -9.49
CA SER A 60 34.86 -22.56 -10.19
C SER A 60 34.97 -23.86 -11.00
N PHE A 61 34.00 -24.75 -10.82
CA PHE A 61 33.94 -26.09 -11.44
C PHE A 61 33.79 -26.06 -12.97
N ILE A 62 33.52 -24.90 -13.56
CA ILE A 62 33.35 -24.71 -15.01
C ILE A 62 34.52 -23.85 -15.54
N PRO A 63 35.30 -24.29 -16.55
CA PRO A 63 36.41 -23.51 -17.08
C PRO A 63 35.94 -22.20 -17.71
N ILE A 64 36.17 -21.07 -17.03
CA ILE A 64 35.83 -19.74 -17.54
C ILE A 64 36.95 -19.26 -18.49
N PRO A 65 36.64 -18.88 -19.75
CA PRO A 65 37.63 -18.38 -20.70
C PRO A 65 38.39 -17.15 -20.16
N ALA A 66 39.70 -17.08 -20.42
CA ALA A 66 40.58 -16.02 -19.90
C ALA A 66 40.14 -14.59 -20.31
N SER A 67 39.47 -14.44 -21.47
CA SER A 67 38.91 -13.18 -21.94
C SER A 67 37.70 -12.72 -21.12
N ALA A 68 36.87 -13.66 -20.65
CA ALA A 68 35.73 -13.38 -19.79
C ALA A 68 36.19 -13.03 -18.36
N LYS A 69 37.20 -13.74 -17.82
CA LYS A 69 37.80 -13.42 -16.51
C LYS A 69 38.33 -11.98 -16.47
N LYS A 70 39.07 -11.56 -17.50
CA LYS A 70 39.60 -10.18 -17.58
C LYS A 70 38.50 -9.13 -17.61
N ARG A 71 37.40 -9.37 -18.35
CA ARG A 71 36.26 -8.45 -18.41
C ARG A 71 35.55 -8.31 -17.07
N ILE A 72 35.32 -9.42 -16.37
CA ILE A 72 34.68 -9.42 -15.05
C ILE A 72 35.53 -8.65 -14.04
N ILE A 73 36.86 -8.84 -14.05
CA ILE A 73 37.77 -8.12 -13.14
C ILE A 73 37.81 -6.62 -13.47
N GLU A 74 37.83 -6.24 -14.75
CA GLU A 74 37.79 -4.82 -15.14
C GLU A 74 36.45 -4.15 -14.81
N GLU A 75 35.34 -4.86 -14.96
CA GLU A 75 34.00 -4.36 -14.66
C GLU A 75 33.79 -4.20 -13.15
N VAL A 76 34.24 -5.16 -12.34
CA VAL A 76 34.25 -5.05 -10.87
C VAL A 76 35.16 -3.91 -10.39
N LYS A 77 36.31 -3.70 -11.03
CA LYS A 77 37.21 -2.58 -10.70
C LYS A 77 36.60 -1.22 -11.06
N LYS A 78 35.71 -1.18 -12.05
CA LYS A 78 34.96 0.00 -12.46
C LYS A 78 33.78 0.28 -11.52
N GLU A 79 33.05 -0.75 -11.12
CA GLU A 79 31.95 -0.65 -10.14
C GLU A 79 32.45 -0.32 -8.72
N ALA A 80 33.57 -0.90 -8.27
CA ALA A 80 34.14 -0.60 -6.96
C ALA A 80 34.65 0.85 -6.84
N LYS A 81 34.97 1.49 -7.96
CA LYS A 81 35.35 2.91 -8.03
C LYS A 81 34.16 3.85 -8.16
N ASP A 82 33.01 3.36 -8.64
CA ASP A 82 31.80 4.14 -8.78
C ASP A 82 30.94 3.99 -7.51
N THR A 83 31.20 4.86 -6.54
CA THR A 83 30.49 4.85 -5.24
C THR A 83 28.99 5.21 -5.35
N THR A 84 28.42 5.33 -6.55
CA THR A 84 27.05 5.83 -6.72
C THR A 84 25.98 4.82 -7.10
N ASN A 85 26.27 3.54 -7.35
CA ASN A 85 25.22 2.57 -7.73
C ASN A 85 25.39 1.16 -7.16
N PHE A 86 25.15 0.98 -5.86
CA PHE A 86 24.76 -0.32 -5.33
C PHE A 86 23.25 -0.52 -5.49
N LYS A 87 22.84 -1.23 -6.56
CA LYS A 87 21.44 -1.58 -6.81
C LYS A 87 21.17 -3.00 -6.30
N GLU A 88 20.71 -3.08 -5.05
CA GLU A 88 20.30 -4.34 -4.42
C GLU A 88 18.96 -4.79 -5.02
N ASN A 89 18.96 -5.89 -5.79
CA ASN A 89 17.77 -6.48 -6.38
C ASN A 89 17.12 -7.48 -5.42
N LYS A 90 16.00 -7.10 -4.79
CA LYS A 90 15.06 -8.01 -4.11
C LYS A 90 13.64 -7.53 -4.39
N ASN A 91 12.79 -8.44 -4.87
CA ASN A 91 11.38 -8.26 -5.24
C ASN A 91 10.46 -7.87 -4.06
N ASN A 92 10.76 -6.75 -3.40
CA ASN A 92 9.80 -5.98 -2.62
C ASN A 92 9.27 -4.88 -3.54
N LEU A 93 8.04 -4.41 -3.34
CA LEU A 93 7.54 -3.17 -3.97
C LEU A 93 8.42 -2.00 -3.52
N THR A 94 9.60 -1.84 -4.12
CA THR A 94 10.48 -0.71 -3.93
C THR A 94 9.91 0.42 -4.75
N PHE A 95 9.17 1.30 -4.08
CA PHE A 95 8.97 2.64 -4.60
C PHE A 95 10.36 3.23 -4.87
N ASN A 96 10.69 3.46 -6.14
CA ASN A 96 11.96 4.04 -6.52
C ASN A 96 12.04 5.46 -5.95
N PHE A 97 12.95 5.59 -5.00
CA PHE A 97 13.00 6.69 -4.08
C PHE A 97 14.43 7.26 -4.22
N ASP A 98 14.55 8.19 -5.19
CA ASP A 98 15.75 8.90 -5.68
C ASP A 98 16.45 9.74 -4.58
N GLY A 99 15.94 9.77 -3.35
CA GLY A 99 16.55 10.45 -2.20
C GLY A 99 16.50 11.98 -2.25
N LYS A 100 16.04 12.56 -3.35
CA LYS A 100 15.84 14.01 -3.51
C LYS A 100 14.62 14.50 -2.74
N ASN A 101 13.61 13.65 -2.56
CA ASN A 101 12.33 14.03 -1.97
C ASN A 101 12.33 13.90 -0.43
N ARG A 102 11.65 14.79 0.29
CA ARG A 102 11.58 14.75 1.77
C ARG A 102 11.06 13.41 2.33
N ILE A 103 10.06 12.81 1.67
CA ILE A 103 9.45 11.53 2.06
C ILE A 103 10.44 10.38 1.99
N ASP A 104 11.31 10.48 1.01
CA ASP A 104 12.35 9.54 0.67
C ASP A 104 13.41 9.47 1.77
N LYS A 105 13.86 10.65 2.23
CA LYS A 105 14.75 10.81 3.38
C LYS A 105 14.09 10.31 4.67
N PHE A 106 12.81 10.61 4.87
CA PHE A 106 12.05 10.14 6.04
C PHE A 106 11.93 8.61 6.06
N ALA A 107 11.62 7.98 4.91
CA ALA A 107 11.53 6.54 4.79
C ALA A 107 12.89 5.85 5.03
N LYS A 108 13.98 6.38 4.45
CA LYS A 108 15.34 5.88 4.66
C LYS A 108 15.78 5.99 6.12
N TYR A 109 15.46 7.09 6.77
CA TYR A 109 15.75 7.28 8.19
C TYR A 109 14.93 6.33 9.07
N ALA A 110 13.61 6.24 8.84
CA ALA A 110 12.72 5.34 9.58
C ALA A 110 13.11 3.86 9.40
N LYS A 111 13.66 3.49 8.23
CA LYS A 111 14.23 2.17 7.96
C LYS A 111 15.47 1.90 8.82
N LYS A 112 16.36 2.89 8.97
CA LYS A 112 17.63 2.75 9.71
C LYS A 112 17.43 2.84 11.23
N TYR A 113 16.46 3.63 11.68
CA TYR A 113 16.18 3.88 13.09
C TYR A 113 14.67 3.75 13.38
N PRO A 114 14.15 2.51 13.44
CA PRO A 114 12.71 2.25 13.53
C PRO A 114 12.08 2.76 14.81
N ASP A 115 12.82 2.89 15.93
CA ASP A 115 12.29 3.25 17.25
C ASP A 115 12.53 4.71 17.64
N THR A 116 13.07 5.52 16.74
CA THR A 116 13.35 6.94 17.03
C THR A 116 12.06 7.76 17.12
N LYS A 117 11.99 8.66 18.10
CA LYS A 117 10.92 9.65 18.24
C LYS A 117 10.90 10.58 17.02
N ILE A 118 9.71 10.97 16.56
CA ILE A 118 9.51 11.74 15.32
C ILE A 118 10.30 13.06 15.37
N ASP A 119 10.24 13.80 16.48
CA ASP A 119 10.93 15.09 16.61
C ASP A 119 12.46 14.95 16.54
N VAL A 120 13.02 13.89 17.13
CA VAL A 120 14.46 13.60 17.09
C VAL A 120 14.88 13.23 15.67
N ALA A 121 14.03 12.50 14.95
CA ALA A 121 14.26 12.17 13.54
C ALA A 121 14.22 13.42 12.65
N LEU A 122 13.29 14.35 12.90
CA LEU A 122 13.21 15.62 12.17
C LEU A 122 14.43 16.51 12.45
N ASP A 123 14.87 16.61 13.71
CA ASP A 123 16.10 17.33 14.09
C ASP A 123 17.33 16.77 13.38
N SER A 124 17.48 15.44 13.40
CA SER A 124 18.62 14.74 12.79
C SER A 124 18.65 14.90 11.26
N LEU A 125 17.49 15.11 10.64
CA LEU A 125 17.36 15.33 9.20
C LEU A 125 17.35 16.81 8.81
N GLY A 126 17.39 17.74 9.77
CA GLY A 126 17.37 19.18 9.54
C GLY A 126 16.02 19.73 9.07
N TYR A 127 14.90 19.08 9.42
CA TYR A 127 13.55 19.55 9.09
C TYR A 127 12.86 20.20 10.28
N GLU A 128 12.12 21.27 10.03
CA GLU A 128 11.34 21.95 11.07
C GLU A 128 10.25 21.03 11.67
N LYS A 129 9.99 21.17 12.98
CA LYS A 129 8.96 20.44 13.74
C LYS A 129 7.56 21.00 13.52
N ASN A 130 7.14 21.07 12.27
CA ASN A 130 5.78 21.49 11.91
C ASN A 130 4.86 20.28 11.69
N PHE A 131 3.55 20.52 11.69
CA PHE A 131 2.54 19.48 11.50
C PHE A 131 2.76 18.67 10.23
N THR A 132 3.11 19.34 9.12
CA THR A 132 3.33 18.73 7.82
C THR A 132 4.51 17.74 7.85
N ASN A 133 5.65 18.13 8.40
CA ASN A 133 6.84 17.28 8.45
C ASN A 133 6.64 16.09 9.39
N ARG A 134 5.99 16.32 10.54
CA ARG A 134 5.60 15.24 11.47
C ARG A 134 4.64 14.25 10.81
N PHE A 135 3.59 14.74 10.15
CA PHE A 135 2.63 13.91 9.42
C PHE A 135 3.31 13.08 8.33
N LEU A 136 4.14 13.71 7.50
CA LEU A 136 4.85 13.04 6.41
C LEU A 136 5.85 11.98 6.91
N PHE A 137 6.54 12.26 8.01
CA PHE A 137 7.43 11.28 8.64
C PHE A 137 6.64 10.08 9.17
N THR A 138 5.51 10.31 9.85
CA THR A 138 4.60 9.25 10.30
C THR A 138 4.16 8.38 9.13
N LYS A 139 3.72 8.99 8.02
CA LYS A 139 3.29 8.26 6.83
C LYS A 139 4.42 7.51 6.14
N ALA A 140 5.62 8.07 6.10
CA ALA A 140 6.81 7.36 5.60
C ALA A 140 7.13 6.13 6.47
N ARG A 141 7.05 6.26 7.81
CA ARG A 141 7.25 5.16 8.75
C ARG A 141 6.15 4.09 8.63
N SER A 142 4.89 4.49 8.53
CA SER A 142 3.75 3.58 8.34
C SER A 142 3.83 2.81 7.02
N LEU A 143 4.26 3.44 5.92
CA LEU A 143 4.49 2.73 4.65
C LEU A 143 5.59 1.69 4.78
N TYR A 144 6.68 2.03 5.47
CA TYR A 144 7.77 1.10 5.71
C TYR A 144 7.33 -0.09 6.57
N SER A 145 6.59 0.16 7.67
CA SER A 145 6.10 -0.91 8.54
C SER A 145 5.12 -1.83 7.82
N ILE A 146 4.16 -1.30 7.05
CA ILE A 146 3.23 -2.11 6.23
C ILE A 146 3.99 -2.95 5.19
N SER A 147 5.06 -2.42 4.59
CA SER A 147 5.83 -3.13 3.57
C SER A 147 6.73 -4.22 4.15
N LYS A 148 7.15 -4.14 5.41
CA LYS A 148 8.18 -5.02 5.97
C LYS A 148 7.69 -5.94 7.09
N ASN A 149 6.72 -5.50 7.88
CA ASN A 149 6.17 -6.23 9.02
C ASN A 149 4.84 -6.88 8.63
N GLU A 150 4.77 -8.21 8.70
CA GLU A 150 3.55 -8.94 8.35
C GLU A 150 2.39 -8.58 9.28
N GLU A 151 2.65 -8.42 10.58
CA GLU A 151 1.63 -8.00 11.55
C GLU A 151 1.05 -6.61 11.22
N SER A 152 1.91 -5.64 10.86
CA SER A 152 1.44 -4.30 10.47
C SER A 152 0.62 -4.33 9.18
N ARG A 153 0.97 -5.23 8.24
CA ARG A 153 0.19 -5.46 7.02
C ARG A 153 -1.18 -6.06 7.35
N ASP A 154 -1.23 -7.05 8.23
CA ASP A 154 -2.49 -7.68 8.63
C ASP A 154 -3.40 -6.70 9.39
N GLN A 155 -2.83 -5.88 10.28
CA GLN A 155 -3.55 -4.79 10.94
C GLN A 155 -4.12 -3.80 9.92
N PHE A 156 -3.30 -3.35 8.97
CA PHE A 156 -3.76 -2.45 7.91
C PHE A 156 -4.88 -3.07 7.05
N LEU A 157 -4.74 -4.34 6.65
CA LEU A 157 -5.76 -5.05 5.87
C LEU A 157 -7.05 -5.22 6.66
N SER A 158 -6.97 -5.51 7.96
CA SER A 158 -8.14 -5.61 8.83
C SER A 158 -8.90 -4.28 8.90
N GLN A 159 -8.18 -3.16 8.94
CA GLN A 159 -8.77 -1.82 8.94
C GLN A 159 -9.43 -1.48 7.59
N VAL A 160 -8.77 -1.78 6.47
CA VAL A 160 -9.37 -1.66 5.13
C VAL A 160 -10.64 -2.50 5.03
N LEU A 161 -10.61 -3.74 5.49
CA LEU A 161 -11.76 -4.65 5.44
C LEU A 161 -12.91 -4.15 6.33
N SER A 162 -12.60 -3.64 7.52
CA SER A 162 -13.57 -3.04 8.43
C SER A 162 -14.28 -1.83 7.81
N TYR A 163 -13.56 -1.00 7.04
CA TYR A 163 -14.15 0.12 6.33
C TYR A 163 -14.84 -0.29 5.02
N GLY A 164 -14.48 -1.44 4.45
CA GLY A 164 -15.10 -2.01 3.25
C GLY A 164 -16.61 -2.16 3.40
N SER A 165 -17.08 -2.70 4.52
CA SER A 165 -18.51 -2.92 4.77
C SER A 165 -19.33 -1.63 4.73
N ILE A 166 -18.82 -0.53 5.32
CA ILE A 166 -19.53 0.76 5.30
C ILE A 166 -19.43 1.45 3.95
N ALA A 167 -18.30 1.32 3.27
CA ALA A 167 -18.10 1.84 1.94
C ALA A 167 -19.09 1.25 0.93
N LEU A 168 -19.38 -0.06 1.01
CA LEU A 168 -20.37 -0.69 0.14
C LEU A 168 -21.69 0.09 0.15
N PHE A 169 -22.22 0.45 1.33
CA PHE A 169 -23.45 1.23 1.45
C PHE A 169 -23.33 2.65 0.92
N ILE A 170 -22.20 3.32 1.15
CA ILE A 170 -21.95 4.69 0.65
C ILE A 170 -21.88 4.72 -0.88
N PHE A 171 -21.42 3.65 -1.52
CA PHE A 171 -21.29 3.57 -2.99
C PHE A 171 -22.59 3.22 -3.73
N LEU A 172 -23.62 2.68 -3.06
CA LEU A 172 -24.93 2.41 -3.67
C LEU A 172 -25.57 3.62 -4.38
N PRO A 173 -25.66 4.82 -3.77
CA PRO A 173 -26.24 5.98 -4.46
C PRO A 173 -25.44 6.38 -5.70
N PHE A 174 -24.11 6.27 -5.67
CA PHE A 174 -23.26 6.52 -6.84
C PHE A 174 -23.52 5.49 -7.94
N PHE A 175 -23.61 4.20 -7.59
CA PHE A 175 -23.95 3.15 -8.54
C PHE A 175 -25.35 3.37 -9.15
N THR A 176 -26.31 3.76 -8.33
CA THR A 176 -27.67 4.10 -8.78
C THR A 176 -27.69 5.23 -9.81
N LEU A 177 -26.80 6.21 -9.69
CA LEU A 177 -26.65 7.27 -10.68
C LEU A 177 -26.28 6.71 -12.06
N PHE A 178 -25.40 5.70 -12.14
CA PHE A 178 -25.09 5.03 -13.41
C PHE A 178 -26.31 4.31 -14.00
N LEU A 179 -27.11 3.60 -13.17
CA LEU A 179 -28.34 2.98 -13.65
C LEU A 179 -29.31 4.03 -14.18
N ARG A 180 -29.47 5.15 -13.46
CA ARG A 180 -30.31 6.26 -13.92
C ARG A 180 -29.86 6.78 -15.28
N LEU A 181 -28.56 6.90 -15.52
CA LEU A 181 -28.02 7.30 -16.82
C LEU A 181 -28.34 6.26 -17.91
N PHE A 182 -28.17 4.96 -17.63
CA PHE A 182 -28.44 3.88 -18.59
C PHE A 182 -29.93 3.71 -18.95
N TYR A 183 -30.82 4.19 -18.08
CA TYR A 183 -32.26 4.10 -18.23
C TYR A 183 -32.94 5.47 -18.35
N ILE A 184 -32.19 6.53 -18.67
CA ILE A 184 -32.69 7.92 -18.74
C ILE A 184 -33.89 8.11 -19.67
N ARG A 185 -34.01 7.28 -20.71
CA ARG A 185 -35.13 7.32 -21.68
C ARG A 185 -36.42 6.66 -21.18
N ARG A 186 -36.47 6.18 -19.94
CA ARG A 186 -37.62 5.48 -19.35
C ARG A 186 -38.17 6.26 -18.17
N LYS A 187 -39.44 6.01 -17.84
CA LYS A 187 -40.16 6.62 -16.71
C LYS A 187 -39.81 5.95 -15.37
N TYR A 188 -38.54 5.67 -15.11
CA TYR A 188 -38.08 5.21 -13.80
C TYR A 188 -37.48 6.39 -13.04
N THR A 189 -37.84 6.50 -11.77
CA THR A 189 -37.28 7.51 -10.87
C THR A 189 -35.92 7.05 -10.35
N TYR A 190 -35.12 7.98 -9.81
CA TYR A 190 -33.89 7.63 -9.11
C TYR A 190 -34.17 6.65 -7.95
N VAL A 191 -35.29 6.81 -7.25
CA VAL A 191 -35.72 5.95 -6.15
C VAL A 191 -35.99 4.53 -6.64
N ASP A 192 -36.63 4.35 -7.80
CA ASP A 192 -36.85 3.02 -8.38
C ASP A 192 -35.53 2.30 -8.67
N HIS A 193 -34.56 3.01 -9.25
CA HIS A 193 -33.23 2.47 -9.48
C HIS A 193 -32.53 2.13 -8.15
N LEU A 194 -32.67 2.99 -7.14
CA LEU A 194 -32.05 2.79 -5.83
C LEU A 194 -32.61 1.54 -5.15
N ILE A 195 -33.93 1.35 -5.16
CA ILE A 195 -34.62 0.17 -4.63
C ILE A 195 -34.13 -1.09 -5.34
N PHE A 196 -34.01 -1.06 -6.67
CA PHE A 196 -33.45 -2.17 -7.44
C PHE A 196 -32.02 -2.51 -7.02
N VAL A 197 -31.15 -1.50 -6.87
CA VAL A 197 -29.77 -1.69 -6.41
C VAL A 197 -29.73 -2.28 -5.01
N PHE A 198 -30.58 -1.81 -4.09
CA PHE A 198 -30.69 -2.39 -2.75
C PHE A 198 -31.08 -3.87 -2.80
N HIS A 199 -32.10 -4.25 -3.59
CA HIS A 199 -32.49 -5.65 -3.73
C HIS A 199 -31.37 -6.53 -4.28
N VAL A 200 -30.66 -6.06 -5.31
CA VAL A 200 -29.49 -6.77 -5.86
C VAL A 200 -28.41 -6.95 -4.81
N GLN A 201 -28.12 -5.89 -4.04
CA GLN A 201 -27.10 -5.93 -2.98
C GLN A 201 -27.51 -6.86 -1.84
N THR A 202 -28.78 -6.88 -1.45
CA THR A 202 -29.30 -7.83 -0.44
C THR A 202 -29.13 -9.27 -0.91
N VAL A 203 -29.47 -9.58 -2.16
CA VAL A 203 -29.29 -10.94 -2.70
C VAL A 203 -27.81 -11.32 -2.77
N PHE A 204 -26.92 -10.39 -3.15
CA PHE A 204 -25.47 -10.60 -3.07
C PHE A 204 -25.04 -11.00 -1.65
N PHE A 205 -25.45 -10.24 -0.63
CA PHE A 205 -25.11 -10.53 0.77
C PHE A 205 -25.76 -11.82 1.29
N MET A 206 -26.96 -12.16 0.84
CA MET A 206 -27.59 -13.43 1.19
C MET A 206 -26.81 -14.61 0.62
N LEU A 207 -26.47 -14.59 -0.68
CA LEU A 207 -25.64 -15.63 -1.28
C LEU A 207 -24.25 -15.69 -0.63
N PHE A 208 -23.67 -14.53 -0.28
CA PHE A 208 -22.35 -14.47 0.36
C PHE A 208 -22.40 -15.07 1.77
N THR A 209 -23.45 -14.78 2.53
CA THR A 209 -23.70 -15.41 3.84
C THR A 209 -23.85 -16.92 3.71
N ILE A 210 -24.63 -17.41 2.74
CA ILE A 210 -24.78 -18.84 2.47
C ILE A 210 -23.42 -19.46 2.13
N PHE A 211 -22.63 -18.82 1.26
CA PHE A 211 -21.28 -19.26 0.91
C PHE A 211 -20.37 -19.38 2.15
N LEU A 212 -20.40 -18.39 3.05
CA LEU A 212 -19.64 -18.42 4.31
C LEU A 212 -20.12 -19.55 5.25
N LEU A 213 -21.42 -19.76 5.36
CA LEU A 213 -22.00 -20.84 6.18
C LEU A 213 -21.58 -22.22 5.65
N LEU A 214 -21.62 -22.44 4.34
CA LEU A 214 -21.16 -23.69 3.73
C LEU A 214 -19.68 -23.94 4.05
N LYS A 215 -18.84 -22.90 3.97
CA LYS A 215 -17.42 -22.99 4.33
C LYS A 215 -17.22 -23.33 5.81
N LEU A 216 -18.05 -22.78 6.69
CA LEU A 216 -18.03 -23.08 8.13
C LEU A 216 -18.44 -24.54 8.42
N CYS A 217 -19.36 -25.09 7.63
CA CYS A 217 -19.75 -26.50 7.69
C CYS A 217 -18.73 -27.47 7.04
N THR A 218 -17.48 -27.05 6.82
CA THR A 218 -16.40 -27.85 6.21
C THR A 218 -16.64 -28.23 4.74
N LEU A 219 -17.67 -27.67 4.09
CA LEU A 219 -17.84 -27.78 2.64
C LEU A 219 -16.87 -26.82 1.95
N LYS A 220 -16.39 -27.19 0.76
CA LYS A 220 -15.48 -26.36 -0.04
C LYS A 220 -16.21 -25.85 -1.30
N PRO A 221 -17.21 -24.96 -1.17
CA PRO A 221 -17.87 -24.40 -2.34
C PRO A 221 -16.88 -23.57 -3.16
N GLU A 222 -16.90 -23.74 -4.48
CA GLU A 222 -16.07 -22.95 -5.37
C GLU A 222 -16.63 -21.52 -5.50
N ILE A 223 -15.75 -20.53 -5.43
CA ILE A 223 -16.12 -19.11 -5.52
C ILE A 223 -16.80 -18.78 -6.86
N TRP A 224 -16.43 -19.49 -7.93
CA TRP A 224 -16.96 -19.24 -9.26
C TRP A 224 -18.45 -19.61 -9.37
N VAL A 225 -18.90 -20.64 -8.64
CA VAL A 225 -20.32 -21.01 -8.57
C VAL A 225 -21.15 -19.86 -8.00
N PHE A 226 -20.67 -19.25 -6.91
CA PHE A 226 -21.31 -18.06 -6.33
C PHE A 226 -21.39 -16.90 -7.34
N ILE A 227 -20.29 -16.63 -8.05
CA ILE A 227 -20.23 -15.56 -9.05
C ILE A 227 -21.23 -15.82 -10.19
N VAL A 228 -21.24 -17.03 -10.75
CA VAL A 228 -22.16 -17.41 -11.83
C VAL A 228 -23.62 -17.31 -11.39
N LEU A 229 -23.94 -17.79 -10.20
CA LEU A 229 -25.30 -17.74 -9.65
C LEU A 229 -25.77 -16.29 -9.44
N PHE A 230 -24.88 -15.43 -8.92
CA PHE A 230 -25.17 -14.01 -8.75
C PHE A 230 -25.37 -13.29 -10.09
N LEU A 231 -24.51 -13.54 -11.08
CA LEU A 231 -24.63 -12.93 -12.41
C LEU A 231 -25.90 -13.39 -13.14
N LEU A 232 -26.27 -14.66 -13.01
CA LEU A 232 -27.52 -15.19 -13.53
C LEU A 232 -28.72 -14.47 -12.91
N TYR A 233 -28.74 -14.36 -11.58
CA TYR A 233 -29.76 -13.59 -10.86
C TYR A 233 -29.82 -12.14 -11.33
N LEU A 234 -28.67 -11.48 -11.49
CA LEU A 234 -28.60 -10.07 -11.90
C LEU A 234 -29.23 -9.85 -13.29
N ILE A 235 -28.93 -10.71 -14.27
CA ILE A 235 -29.54 -10.64 -15.61
C ILE A 235 -31.07 -10.81 -15.53
N ILE A 236 -31.54 -11.80 -14.76
CA ILE A 236 -32.96 -12.09 -14.59
C ILE A 236 -33.67 -10.92 -13.90
N ALA A 237 -33.08 -10.39 -12.84
CA ALA A 237 -33.60 -9.25 -12.07
C ALA A 237 -33.70 -8.00 -12.95
N MET A 238 -32.66 -7.68 -13.72
CA MET A 238 -32.69 -6.56 -14.67
C MET A 238 -33.80 -6.72 -15.70
N LYS A 239 -33.96 -7.92 -16.27
CA LYS A 239 -35.01 -8.19 -17.25
C LYS A 239 -36.41 -8.00 -16.64
N LYS A 240 -36.65 -8.57 -15.46
CA LYS A 240 -37.95 -8.54 -14.77
C LYS A 240 -38.32 -7.13 -14.33
N PHE A 241 -37.36 -6.37 -13.80
CA PHE A 241 -37.58 -5.02 -13.28
C PHE A 241 -37.78 -3.99 -14.40
N TYR A 242 -36.89 -3.98 -15.40
CA TYR A 242 -36.92 -2.97 -16.47
C TYR A 242 -37.79 -3.35 -17.68
N GLN A 243 -38.27 -4.59 -17.74
CA GLN A 243 -39.16 -5.13 -18.77
C GLN A 243 -38.67 -4.81 -20.20
N GLN A 244 -37.38 -5.07 -20.47
CA GLN A 244 -36.76 -4.83 -21.79
C GLN A 244 -36.53 -6.14 -22.56
N GLY A 245 -36.47 -6.03 -23.89
CA GLY A 245 -36.09 -7.15 -24.74
C GLY A 245 -34.69 -7.66 -24.42
N TYR A 246 -34.47 -8.97 -24.59
CA TYR A 246 -33.25 -9.67 -24.16
C TYR A 246 -31.95 -9.01 -24.63
N PHE A 247 -31.87 -8.62 -25.91
CA PHE A 247 -30.67 -7.99 -26.46
C PHE A 247 -30.29 -6.68 -25.75
N LYS A 248 -31.28 -5.80 -25.50
CA LYS A 248 -31.06 -4.54 -24.79
C LYS A 248 -30.65 -4.78 -23.33
N THR A 249 -31.23 -5.81 -22.70
CA THR A 249 -30.90 -6.18 -21.32
C THR A 249 -29.46 -6.67 -21.21
N ILE A 250 -29.00 -7.54 -22.13
CA ILE A 250 -27.62 -8.06 -22.13
C ILE A 250 -26.62 -6.91 -22.33
N MET A 251 -26.88 -6.03 -23.30
CA MET A 251 -26.00 -4.88 -23.55
C MET A 251 -25.87 -3.97 -22.32
N LYS A 252 -27.00 -3.66 -21.66
CA LYS A 252 -27.01 -2.85 -20.45
C LYS A 252 -26.43 -3.58 -19.25
N PHE A 253 -26.59 -4.90 -19.16
CA PHE A 253 -25.96 -5.71 -18.14
C PHE A 253 -24.44 -5.63 -18.24
N LEU A 254 -23.88 -5.70 -19.46
CA LEU A 254 -22.44 -5.56 -19.64
C LEU A 254 -21.97 -4.16 -19.22
N LEU A 255 -22.69 -3.11 -19.64
CA LEU A 255 -22.42 -1.73 -19.26
C LEU A 255 -22.50 -1.53 -17.73
N LEU A 256 -23.46 -2.19 -17.08
CA LEU A 256 -23.65 -2.18 -15.63
C LEU A 256 -22.46 -2.80 -14.90
N ASN A 257 -21.96 -3.95 -15.36
CA ASN A 257 -20.79 -4.60 -14.77
C ASN A 257 -19.53 -3.73 -14.94
N ILE A 258 -19.37 -3.06 -16.09
CA ILE A 258 -18.27 -2.11 -16.31
C ILE A 258 -18.37 -0.94 -15.33
N SER A 259 -19.55 -0.34 -15.17
CA SER A 259 -19.77 0.71 -14.17
C SER A 259 -19.49 0.23 -12.75
N TYR A 260 -19.88 -1.00 -12.42
CA TYR A 260 -19.58 -1.59 -11.12
C TYR A 260 -18.07 -1.71 -10.90
N MET A 261 -17.31 -2.18 -11.90
CA MET A 261 -15.84 -2.25 -11.83
C MET A 261 -15.20 -0.86 -11.62
N ILE A 262 -15.69 0.17 -12.32
CA ILE A 262 -15.18 1.54 -12.17
C ILE A 262 -15.47 2.08 -10.77
N VAL A 263 -16.73 1.98 -10.31
CA VAL A 263 -17.13 2.46 -8.98
C VAL A 263 -16.41 1.69 -7.88
N SER A 264 -16.28 0.37 -8.02
CA SER A 264 -15.55 -0.48 -7.09
C SER A 264 -14.06 -0.11 -7.05
N GLY A 265 -13.41 0.10 -8.20
CA GLY A 265 -12.01 0.51 -8.28
C GLY A 265 -11.76 1.86 -7.61
N ILE A 266 -12.62 2.86 -7.87
CA ILE A 266 -12.58 4.16 -7.18
C ILE A 266 -12.80 3.97 -5.68
N GLY A 267 -13.78 3.14 -5.30
CA GLY A 267 -14.14 2.94 -3.91
C GLY A 267 -13.06 2.24 -3.09
N VAL A 268 -12.45 1.20 -3.65
CA VAL A 268 -11.28 0.53 -3.07
C VAL A 268 -10.12 1.51 -2.95
N SER A 269 -9.82 2.29 -3.99
CA SER A 269 -8.76 3.31 -3.93
C SER A 269 -9.00 4.33 -2.81
N PHE A 270 -10.24 4.81 -2.67
CA PHE A 270 -10.64 5.72 -1.59
C PHE A 270 -10.51 5.09 -0.21
N LEU A 271 -10.90 3.82 -0.05
CA LEU A 271 -10.72 3.06 1.19
C LEU A 271 -9.26 2.90 1.56
N PHE A 272 -8.39 2.55 0.60
CA PHE A 272 -6.95 2.46 0.83
C PHE A 272 -6.39 3.80 1.29
N VAL A 273 -6.79 4.92 0.68
CA VAL A 273 -6.36 6.26 1.10
C VAL A 273 -6.85 6.57 2.51
N ILE A 274 -8.12 6.32 2.84
CA ILE A 274 -8.65 6.56 4.19
C ILE A 274 -7.94 5.71 5.24
N SER A 275 -7.81 4.41 4.99
CA SER A 275 -7.10 3.51 5.90
C SER A 275 -5.66 3.97 6.09
N PHE A 276 -4.99 4.37 5.01
CA PHE A 276 -3.62 4.88 5.08
C PHE A 276 -3.52 6.20 5.85
N LEU A 277 -4.52 7.09 5.74
CA LEU A 277 -4.57 8.33 6.51
C LEU A 277 -4.81 8.10 8.01
N LEU A 278 -5.56 7.07 8.37
CA LEU A 278 -5.92 6.76 9.75
C LEU A 278 -4.94 5.80 10.46
N PHE A 279 -4.20 5.01 9.70
CA PHE A 279 -3.13 4.13 10.18
C PHE A 279 -1.87 4.95 10.58
#